data_AF-A0ABD5WT86-F1
#
_entry.id   AF-A0ABD5WT86-F1
#
_cell.length_a   1.000
_cell.length_b   1.000
_cell.length_c   1.000
_cell.angle_alpha   90.00
_cell.angle_beta   90.00
_cell.angle_gamma   90.00
#
_symmetry.space_group_name_H-M   'P 1'
#
loop_
_entity.id
_entity.type
_entity.pdbx_description
1 polymer ?
#
loop_
_entity_poly.entity_id
_entity_poly.type
_entity_poly.pdbx_seq_one_letter_code
_entity_poly.pdbx_strand_id
1 'polypeptide(L)'
;MIGRALPLALASAVTTLLVAGAVAIETASAAGLGGPGVGIIGVLVGLVAALVAAVVVGLAVTSGRLSRNATVALVAYGTLGVVFLAVAALKYVNVPGADETFTMPVQVVVSVACAVAAAALVARSGRPDAAAT
;
A
#
# COMPACT_ATOMS: atom_id res chain seq x y z
N MET A 1 -5.41 20.77 7.84
CA MET A 1 -4.96 19.43 8.26
C MET A 1 -5.60 18.28 7.46
N ILE A 2 -6.82 18.46 6.91
CA ILE A 2 -7.52 17.43 6.11
C ILE A 2 -6.77 17.03 4.84
N GLY A 3 -6.07 17.97 4.17
CA GLY A 3 -5.42 17.73 2.88
C GLY A 3 -4.36 16.62 2.84
N ARG A 4 -3.74 16.26 3.99
CA ARG A 4 -2.78 15.13 4.07
C ARG A 4 -3.39 13.86 4.66
N ALA A 5 -4.51 13.97 5.37
CA ALA A 5 -5.16 12.85 6.04
C ALA A 5 -5.79 11.89 5.03
N LEU A 6 -6.53 12.43 4.07
CA LEU A 6 -7.20 11.64 3.04
C LEU A 6 -6.23 10.79 2.19
N PRO A 7 -5.15 11.34 1.59
CA PRO A 7 -4.25 10.53 0.77
C PRO A 7 -3.51 9.47 1.58
N LEU A 8 -3.08 9.76 2.81
CA LEU A 8 -2.41 8.78 3.67
C LEU A 8 -3.36 7.66 4.10
N ALA A 9 -4.58 8.01 4.50
CA ALA A 9 -5.60 7.04 4.87
C ALA A 9 -5.93 6.12 3.68
N LEU A 10 -6.17 6.68 2.49
CA LEU A 10 -6.45 5.91 1.28
C LEU A 10 -5.29 4.98 0.89
N ALA A 11 -4.06 5.50 0.83
CA ALA A 11 -2.91 4.70 0.42
C ALA A 11 -2.63 3.55 1.41
N SER A 12 -2.78 3.81 2.71
CA SER A 12 -2.67 2.77 3.75
C SER A 12 -3.79 1.72 3.64
N ALA A 13 -5.02 2.16 3.35
CA ALA A 13 -6.17 1.27 3.18
C ALA A 13 -5.99 0.34 1.97
N VAL A 14 -5.57 0.89 0.83
CA VAL A 14 -5.28 0.11 -0.39
C VAL A 14 -4.23 -0.96 -0.10
N THR A 15 -3.13 -0.58 0.53
CA THR A 15 -2.06 -1.54 0.84
C THR A 15 -2.52 -2.60 1.83
N THR A 16 -3.28 -2.22 2.85
CA THR A 16 -3.85 -3.15 3.83
C THR A 16 -4.84 -4.11 3.17
N LEU A 17 -5.66 -3.63 2.24
CA LEU A 17 -6.58 -4.45 1.46
C LEU A 17 -5.83 -5.55 0.72
N LEU A 18 -4.78 -5.16 0.00
CA LEU A 18 -3.99 -6.09 -0.82
C LEU A 18 -3.28 -7.12 0.06
N VAL A 19 -2.62 -6.68 1.13
CA VAL A 19 -1.84 -7.57 2.02
C VAL A 19 -2.77 -8.51 2.77
N ALA A 20 -3.78 -7.98 3.46
CA ALA A 20 -4.69 -8.80 4.26
C ALA A 20 -5.53 -9.74 3.37
N GLY A 21 -5.95 -9.27 2.18
CA GLY A 21 -6.67 -10.10 1.23
C GLY A 21 -5.80 -11.23 0.66
N ALA A 22 -4.54 -10.95 0.30
CA ALA A 22 -3.61 -11.98 -0.17
C ALA A 22 -3.34 -13.04 0.91
N VAL A 23 -3.07 -12.60 2.15
CA VAL A 23 -2.86 -13.50 3.30
C VAL A 23 -4.12 -14.35 3.57
N ALA A 24 -5.31 -13.77 3.49
CA ALA A 24 -6.56 -14.50 3.67
C ALA A 24 -6.80 -15.55 2.57
N ILE A 25 -6.44 -15.25 1.31
CA ILE A 25 -6.49 -16.21 0.21
C ILE A 25 -5.52 -17.37 0.46
N GLU A 26 -4.28 -17.06 0.82
CA GLU A 26 -3.24 -18.06 1.04
C GLU A 26 -3.58 -18.98 2.22
N THR A 27 -4.05 -18.40 3.33
CA THR A 27 -4.47 -19.17 4.51
C THR A 27 -5.70 -20.03 4.25
N ALA A 28 -6.72 -19.51 3.54
CA ALA A 28 -7.90 -20.29 3.17
C ALA A 28 -7.55 -21.41 2.16
N SER A 29 -6.66 -21.13 1.19
CA SER A 29 -6.18 -22.15 0.25
C SER A 29 -5.38 -23.24 0.96
N ALA A 30 -4.52 -22.88 1.93
CA ALA A 30 -3.78 -23.84 2.74
C ALA A 30 -4.69 -24.68 3.65
N ALA A 31 -5.85 -24.16 4.04
CA ALA A 31 -6.88 -24.88 4.77
C ALA A 31 -7.74 -25.81 3.87
N GLY A 32 -7.40 -25.95 2.59
CA GLY A 32 -8.08 -26.86 1.66
C GLY A 32 -9.39 -26.31 1.08
N LEU A 33 -9.72 -25.03 1.31
CA LEU A 33 -10.80 -24.40 0.56
C LEU A 33 -10.36 -24.20 -0.89
N GLY A 34 -11.18 -24.67 -1.83
CA GLY A 34 -10.93 -24.55 -3.26
C GLY A 34 -11.99 -23.69 -3.96
N GLY A 35 -11.66 -23.23 -5.16
CA GLY A 35 -12.60 -22.54 -6.04
C GLY A 35 -12.83 -21.06 -5.72
N PRO A 36 -13.85 -20.44 -6.35
CA PRO A 36 -14.07 -18.99 -6.31
C PRO A 36 -14.29 -18.41 -4.90
N GLY A 37 -14.75 -19.24 -3.95
CA GLY A 37 -15.03 -18.82 -2.57
C GLY A 37 -13.80 -18.29 -1.82
N VAL A 38 -12.60 -18.80 -2.13
CA VAL A 38 -11.34 -18.36 -1.52
C VAL A 38 -11.05 -16.89 -1.85
N GLY A 39 -11.27 -16.50 -3.10
CA GLY A 39 -11.11 -15.11 -3.55
C GLY A 39 -12.10 -14.17 -2.86
N ILE A 40 -13.35 -14.60 -2.68
CA ILE A 40 -14.38 -13.82 -1.98
C ILE A 40 -13.99 -13.57 -0.51
N ILE A 41 -13.53 -14.60 0.18
CA ILE A 41 -13.04 -14.49 1.57
C ILE A 41 -11.88 -13.49 1.62
N GLY A 42 -10.93 -13.61 0.70
CA GLY A 42 -9.81 -12.67 0.54
C GLY A 42 -10.26 -11.22 0.45
N VAL A 43 -11.17 -10.94 -0.48
CA VAL A 43 -11.68 -9.58 -0.71
C VAL A 43 -12.41 -9.04 0.52
N LEU A 44 -13.26 -9.85 1.17
CA LEU A 44 -14.00 -9.41 2.36
C LEU A 44 -13.07 -9.11 3.54
N VAL A 45 -12.13 -10.00 3.83
CA VAL A 45 -11.15 -9.81 4.92
C VAL A 45 -10.27 -8.61 4.63
N GLY A 46 -9.78 -8.49 3.39
CA GLY A 46 -9.01 -7.35 2.92
C GLY A 46 -9.77 -6.03 3.07
N LEU A 47 -11.04 -5.99 2.66
CA LEU A 47 -11.88 -4.81 2.77
C LEU A 47 -12.10 -4.36 4.22
N VAL A 48 -12.42 -5.30 5.11
CA VAL A 48 -12.59 -5.00 6.55
C VAL A 48 -11.29 -4.43 7.12
N ALA A 49 -10.15 -5.08 6.86
CA ALA A 49 -8.85 -4.63 7.33
C ALA A 49 -8.49 -3.24 6.78
N ALA A 50 -8.79 -2.98 5.50
CA ALA A 50 -8.56 -1.70 4.85
C ALA A 50 -9.38 -0.57 5.45
N LEU A 51 -10.66 -0.82 5.77
CA LEU A 51 -11.53 0.15 6.43
C LEU A 51 -11.01 0.49 7.83
N VAL A 52 -10.59 -0.52 8.59
CA VAL A 52 -9.98 -0.31 9.92
C VAL A 52 -8.71 0.53 9.80
N ALA A 53 -7.82 0.20 8.85
CA ALA A 53 -6.60 0.97 8.61
C ALA A 53 -6.90 2.42 8.20
N ALA A 54 -7.86 2.64 7.30
CA ALA A 54 -8.28 3.98 6.88
C ALA A 54 -8.75 4.84 8.06
N VAL A 55 -9.58 4.26 8.94
CA VAL A 55 -10.10 4.95 10.13
C VAL A 55 -8.97 5.26 11.11
N VAL A 56 -8.13 4.28 11.44
CA VAL A 56 -7.02 4.45 12.39
C VAL A 56 -6.02 5.48 11.91
N VAL A 57 -5.58 5.38 10.65
CA VAL A 57 -4.62 6.33 10.05
C VAL A 57 -5.27 7.71 9.91
N GLY A 58 -6.52 7.78 9.45
CA GLY A 58 -7.27 9.03 9.34
C GLY A 58 -7.34 9.76 10.69
N LEU A 59 -7.73 9.06 11.75
CA LEU A 59 -7.77 9.59 13.11
C LEU A 59 -6.39 10.00 13.61
N ALA A 60 -5.35 9.21 13.35
CA ALA A 60 -3.99 9.51 13.78
C ALA A 60 -3.43 10.79 13.10
N VAL A 61 -3.74 11.02 11.83
CA VAL A 61 -3.35 12.24 11.12
C VAL A 61 -4.13 13.46 11.63
N THR A 62 -5.45 13.36 11.78
CA THR A 62 -6.28 14.50 12.20
C THR A 62 -6.05 14.91 13.65
N SER A 63 -5.70 13.95 14.52
CA SER A 63 -5.33 14.22 15.92
C SER A 63 -3.88 14.66 16.13
N GLY A 64 -3.07 14.74 15.06
CA GLY A 64 -1.66 15.15 15.16
C GLY A 64 -0.78 14.15 15.94
N ARG A 65 -1.21 12.90 16.10
CA ARG A 65 -0.53 11.87 16.90
C ARG A 65 0.56 11.11 16.14
N LEU A 66 0.77 11.42 14.87
CA LEU A 66 1.78 10.75 14.05
C LEU A 66 3.16 11.37 14.28
N SER A 67 4.09 10.54 14.73
CA SER A 67 5.51 10.88 14.69
C SER A 67 5.99 11.03 13.24
N ARG A 68 7.11 11.74 13.05
CA ARG A 68 7.73 11.88 11.74
C ARG A 68 8.08 10.53 11.11
N ASN A 69 8.62 9.61 11.91
CA ASN A 69 8.97 8.26 11.45
C ASN A 69 7.73 7.45 11.04
N ALA A 70 6.63 7.57 11.80
CA ALA A 70 5.37 6.91 11.45
C ALA A 70 4.80 7.46 10.12
N THR A 71 4.94 8.77 9.89
CA THR A 71 4.51 9.38 8.62
C THR A 71 5.33 8.86 7.44
N VAL A 72 6.66 8.79 7.58
CA VAL A 72 7.54 8.24 6.53
C VAL A 72 7.21 6.78 6.24
N ALA A 73 7.00 5.96 7.28
CA ALA A 73 6.61 4.57 7.14
C ALA A 73 5.26 4.41 6.44
N LEU A 74 4.25 5.22 6.81
CA LEU A 74 2.93 5.21 6.18
C LEU A 74 2.98 5.61 4.70
N VAL A 75 3.83 6.58 4.34
CA VAL A 75 4.04 6.95 2.94
C VAL A 75 4.64 5.79 2.16
N ALA A 76 5.73 5.19 2.65
CA ALA A 76 6.34 4.04 1.99
C ALA A 76 5.35 2.88 1.85
N TYR A 77 4.63 2.57 2.93
CA TYR A 77 3.62 1.52 2.95
C TYR A 77 2.53 1.80 1.90
N GLY A 78 1.96 3.00 1.91
CA GLY A 78 0.95 3.39 0.94
C GLY A 78 1.44 3.37 -0.51
N THR A 79 2.65 3.86 -0.76
CA THR A 79 3.27 3.84 -2.10
C THR A 79 3.48 2.43 -2.59
N LEU A 80 3.90 1.51 -1.72
CA LEU A 80 4.07 0.10 -2.07
C LEU A 80 2.78 -0.49 -2.64
N GLY A 81 1.66 -0.34 -1.91
CA GLY A 81 0.38 -0.89 -2.36
C GLY A 81 -0.17 -0.19 -3.60
N VAL A 82 -0.07 1.14 -3.69
CA VAL A 82 -0.56 1.88 -4.86
C VAL A 82 0.21 1.51 -6.13
N VAL A 83 1.54 1.41 -6.06
CA VAL A 83 2.36 1.00 -7.21
C VAL A 83 2.08 -0.45 -7.57
N PHE A 84 1.96 -1.33 -6.57
CA PHE A 84 1.60 -2.72 -6.81
C PHE A 84 0.25 -2.85 -7.52
N LEU A 85 -0.77 -2.11 -7.07
CA LEU A 85 -2.09 -2.06 -7.69
C LEU A 85 -2.05 -1.49 -9.11
N ALA A 86 -1.29 -0.41 -9.33
CA ALA A 86 -1.17 0.21 -10.64
C ALA A 86 -0.56 -0.75 -11.66
N VAL A 87 0.50 -1.46 -11.29
CA VAL A 87 1.11 -2.48 -12.15
C VAL A 87 0.16 -3.65 -12.41
N ALA A 88 -0.56 -4.12 -11.37
CA ALA A 88 -1.57 -5.16 -11.55
C ALA A 88 -2.70 -4.72 -12.49
N ALA A 89 -3.13 -3.46 -12.40
CA ALA A 89 -4.17 -2.91 -13.27
C ALA A 89 -3.74 -2.90 -14.73
N LEU A 90 -2.48 -2.55 -15.05
CA LEU A 90 -1.96 -2.60 -16.43
C LEU A 90 -2.10 -3.99 -17.06
N LYS A 91 -1.88 -5.04 -16.28
CA LYS A 91 -2.07 -6.44 -16.71
C LYS A 91 -3.55 -6.73 -16.96
N TYR A 92 -4.43 -6.26 -16.08
CA TYR A 92 -5.88 -6.48 -16.20
C TYR A 92 -6.52 -5.80 -17.41
N VAL A 93 -6.12 -4.56 -17.75
CA VAL A 93 -6.61 -3.88 -18.97
C VAL A 93 -5.88 -4.33 -20.25
N ASN A 94 -5.10 -5.42 -20.19
CA ASN A 94 -4.49 -6.08 -21.33
C ASN A 94 -3.53 -5.15 -22.12
N VAL A 95 -2.77 -4.32 -21.41
CA VAL A 95 -1.76 -3.45 -22.02
C VAL A 95 -0.69 -4.33 -22.70
N PRO A 96 -0.39 -4.12 -24.00
CA PRO A 96 0.57 -4.96 -24.72
C PRO A 96 1.93 -5.06 -24.00
N GLY A 97 2.41 -6.30 -23.81
CA GLY A 97 3.70 -6.57 -23.16
C GLY A 97 3.73 -6.41 -21.63
N ALA A 98 2.62 -6.03 -20.98
CA ALA A 98 2.58 -5.82 -19.53
C ALA A 98 2.82 -7.11 -18.74
N ASP A 99 2.27 -8.25 -19.20
CA ASP A 99 2.46 -9.54 -18.53
C ASP A 99 3.90 -10.05 -18.59
N GLU A 100 4.57 -9.86 -19.73
CA GLU A 100 5.96 -10.27 -19.94
C GLU A 100 6.93 -9.36 -19.18
N THR A 101 6.64 -8.05 -19.13
CA THR A 101 7.48 -7.05 -18.47
C THR A 101 7.33 -7.09 -16.95
N PHE A 102 6.09 -7.14 -16.45
CA PHE A 102 5.75 -7.13 -15.04
C PHE A 102 5.40 -8.52 -14.53
N THR A 103 6.39 -9.42 -14.60
CA THR A 103 6.37 -10.66 -13.83
C THR A 103 6.26 -10.34 -12.33
N MET A 104 5.75 -11.28 -11.53
CA MET A 104 5.56 -11.05 -10.09
C MET A 104 6.83 -10.56 -9.37
N PRO A 105 8.02 -11.14 -9.59
CA PRO A 105 9.25 -10.64 -8.98
C PRO A 105 9.54 -9.18 -9.36
N VAL A 106 9.39 -8.82 -10.65
CA VAL A 106 9.64 -7.46 -11.14
C VAL A 106 8.65 -6.48 -10.53
N GLN A 107 7.37 -6.84 -10.47
CA GLN A 107 6.32 -6.03 -9.85
C GLN A 107 6.66 -5.72 -8.39
N VAL A 108 7.08 -6.72 -7.61
CA VAL A 108 7.49 -6.52 -6.20
C VAL A 108 8.71 -5.60 -6.12
N VAL A 109 9.74 -5.81 -6.94
CA VAL A 109 10.95 -4.97 -6.94
C VAL A 109 10.61 -3.52 -7.26
N VAL A 110 9.79 -3.26 -8.28
CA VAL A 110 9.36 -1.90 -8.66
C VAL A 110 8.56 -1.24 -7.55
N SER A 111 7.59 -1.95 -6.96
CA SER A 111 6.80 -1.45 -5.83
C SER A 111 7.67 -1.07 -4.63
N VAL A 112 8.65 -1.93 -4.27
CA VAL A 112 9.58 -1.67 -3.17
C VAL A 112 10.50 -0.48 -3.49
N ALA A 113 11.06 -0.43 -4.70
CA ALA A 113 11.93 0.67 -5.12
C ALA A 113 11.20 2.03 -5.04
N CYS A 114 9.97 2.10 -5.54
CA CYS A 114 9.14 3.31 -5.44
C CYS A 114 8.81 3.67 -3.99
N ALA A 115 8.48 2.69 -3.15
CA ALA A 115 8.21 2.91 -1.73
C ALA A 115 9.43 3.48 -0.99
N VAL A 116 10.62 2.95 -1.25
CA VAL A 116 11.88 3.44 -0.68
C VAL A 116 12.18 4.86 -1.17
N ALA A 117 12.01 5.13 -2.46
CA ALA A 117 12.20 6.46 -3.03
C ALA A 117 11.26 7.49 -2.40
N ALA A 118 9.98 7.15 -2.24
CA ALA A 118 8.99 8.02 -1.59
C ALA A 118 9.35 8.28 -0.12
N ALA A 119 9.74 7.25 0.63
CA ALA A 119 10.24 7.42 2.00
C ALA A 119 11.45 8.34 2.06
N ALA A 120 12.43 8.17 1.16
CA ALA A 120 13.63 8.99 1.12
C ALA A 120 13.31 10.47 0.84
N LEU A 121 12.37 10.75 -0.07
CA LEU A 121 11.93 12.11 -0.37
C LEU A 121 11.25 12.77 0.85
N VAL A 122 10.37 12.05 1.55
CA VAL A 122 9.69 12.57 2.75
C VAL A 122 10.66 12.71 3.94
N ALA A 123 11.65 11.83 4.05
CA ALA A 123 12.70 11.94 5.06
C ALA A 123 13.62 13.16 4.81
N ARG A 124 13.81 13.58 3.55
CA ARG A 124 14.62 14.74 3.18
C ARG A 124 13.87 16.07 3.35
N SER A 125 12.57 16.13 3.05
CA SER A 125 11.78 17.38 3.08
C SER A 125 11.57 18.02 4.46
N GLY A 126 12.11 17.42 5.52
CA GLY A 126 12.10 17.98 6.88
C GLY A 126 13.49 18.08 7.52
N ARG A 127 14.57 17.99 6.73
CA ARG A 127 15.89 18.44 7.17
C ARG A 127 15.96 19.96 6.93
N PRO A 128 16.17 20.79 7.96
CA PRO A 128 16.57 22.18 7.71
C PRO A 128 17.88 22.15 6.90
N ASP A 129 17.96 23.00 5.89
CA ASP A 129 19.18 23.19 5.09
C ASP A 129 20.35 23.56 6.02
N ALA A 130 21.14 22.55 6.40
CA ALA A 130 22.39 22.73 7.14
C ALA A 130 23.52 23.15 6.19
N ALA A 131 23.24 24.13 5.32
CA ALA A 131 24.17 24.65 4.32
C ALA A 131 23.79 26.10 3.95
N ALA A 132 23.73 26.98 4.95
CA ALA A 132 23.72 28.43 4.77
C ALA A 132 24.33 29.10 6.02
N THR A 133 25.58 28.74 6.32
CA THR A 133 26.47 29.49 7.22
C THR A 133 27.86 29.50 6.63
#